data_AF-A0AAV9C7A8-F1
#
_entry.id   AF-A0AAV9C7A8-F1
#
_cell.length_a   1.000
_cell.length_b   1.000
_cell.length_c   1.000
_cell.angle_alpha   90.00
_cell.angle_beta   90.00
_cell.angle_gamma   90.00
#
_symmetry.space_group_name_H-M   'P 1'
#
loop_
_entity.id
_entity.type
_entity.pdbx_description
1 polymer ?
#
loop_
_entity_poly.entity_id
_entity_poly.type
_entity_poly.pdbx_seq_one_letter_code
_entity_poly.pdbx_strand_id
1 'polypeptide(L)'
;MRIVALVILADWALHCKRKGTIDQIIDPNLKDDILPDSLEKFVEITEKCMAGQGIERPSMGDVLWNLEIALHLHDPVGKGEPISIPNYDEMMSSIVTTEDTVFSELRSLKGR
;
A
#
# COMPACT_ATOMS: atom_id res chain seq x y z
N MET A 1 -26.26 -8.14 -9.95
CA MET A 1 -26.23 -6.87 -9.19
C MET A 1 -24.92 -6.61 -8.41
N ARG A 2 -24.07 -7.60 -8.09
CA ARG A 2 -22.84 -7.38 -7.31
C ARG A 2 -21.66 -6.69 -8.04
N ILE A 3 -21.62 -6.73 -9.37
CA ILE A 3 -20.51 -6.15 -10.17
C ILE A 3 -20.59 -4.61 -10.25
N VAL A 4 -21.79 -4.04 -10.20
CA VAL A 4 -22.01 -2.59 -10.46
C VAL A 4 -21.50 -1.70 -9.33
N ALA A 5 -21.44 -2.20 -8.09
CA ALA A 5 -20.93 -1.45 -6.95
C ALA A 5 -19.42 -1.19 -7.02
N LEU A 6 -18.63 -2.17 -7.50
CA LEU A 6 -17.17 -2.04 -7.60
C LEU A 6 -16.76 -1.02 -8.67
N VAL A 7 -17.49 -0.98 -9.79
CA VAL A 7 -17.25 0.00 -10.86
C VAL A 7 -17.50 1.42 -10.35
N ILE A 8 -18.60 1.65 -9.64
CA ILE A 8 -18.96 2.98 -9.11
C ILE A 8 -17.93 3.49 -8.09
N LEU A 9 -17.43 2.62 -7.21
CA LEU A 9 -16.44 2.99 -6.20
C LEU A 9 -15.08 3.33 -6.81
N ALA A 10 -14.62 2.53 -7.78
CA ALA A 10 -13.36 2.78 -8.47
C ALA A 10 -13.41 4.11 -9.27
N ASP A 11 -14.50 4.35 -10.00
CA ASP A 11 -14.69 5.61 -10.73
C ASP A 11 -14.72 6.82 -9.80
N TRP A 12 -15.39 6.70 -8.65
CA TRP A 12 -15.44 7.77 -7.66
C TRP A 12 -14.06 8.03 -7.03
N ALA A 13 -13.31 6.97 -6.68
CA ALA A 13 -11.97 7.11 -6.13
C ALA A 13 -11.01 7.80 -7.12
N LEU A 14 -11.03 7.41 -8.39
CA LEU A 14 -10.24 8.06 -9.44
C LEU A 14 -10.68 9.52 -9.68
N HIS A 15 -11.98 9.81 -9.57
CA HIS A 15 -12.49 11.17 -9.66
C HIS A 15 -12.00 12.04 -8.49
N CYS A 16 -12.04 11.53 -7.26
CA CYS A 16 -11.51 12.20 -6.09
C CYS A 16 -10.00 12.45 -6.23
N LYS A 17 -9.24 11.49 -6.77
CA LYS A 17 -7.82 11.67 -7.10
C LYS A 17 -7.60 12.85 -8.05
N ARG A 18 -8.28 12.87 -9.19
CA ARG A 18 -8.15 13.94 -10.20
C ARG A 18 -8.53 15.32 -9.68
N LYS A 19 -9.48 15.38 -8.74
CA LYS A 19 -9.91 16.64 -8.11
C LYS A 19 -9.06 17.06 -6.91
N GLY A 20 -8.13 16.23 -6.45
CA GLY A 20 -7.37 16.47 -5.23
C GLY A 20 -8.22 16.38 -3.95
N THR A 21 -9.32 15.61 -3.97
CA THR A 21 -10.27 15.44 -2.85
C THR A 21 -10.23 14.02 -2.28
N ILE A 22 -9.03 13.43 -2.19
CA ILE A 22 -8.82 12.06 -1.66
C ILE A 22 -9.22 11.98 -0.18
N ASP A 23 -9.09 13.06 0.57
CA ASP A 23 -9.50 13.17 1.98
C ASP A 23 -10.99 12.87 2.25
N GLN A 24 -11.83 12.90 1.19
CA GLN A 24 -13.26 12.59 1.26
C GLN A 24 -13.56 11.09 1.17
N ILE A 25 -12.61 10.29 0.69
CA ILE A 25 -12.78 8.84 0.49
C ILE A 25 -11.97 8.01 1.50
N ILE A 26 -11.14 8.67 2.32
CA ILE A 26 -10.40 8.04 3.42
C ILE A 26 -11.39 7.63 4.51
N ASP A 27 -11.20 6.44 5.07
CA ASP A 27 -11.96 5.97 6.24
C ASP A 27 -11.84 7.00 7.38
N PRO A 28 -12.95 7.49 7.96
CA PRO A 28 -12.91 8.44 9.05
C PRO A 28 -12.06 8.00 10.25
N ASN A 29 -11.95 6.69 10.49
CA ASN A 29 -11.16 6.14 11.59
C ASN A 29 -9.65 6.15 11.29
N LEU A 30 -9.24 6.39 10.04
CA LEU A 30 -7.83 6.43 9.62
C LEU A 30 -7.34 7.85 9.30
N LYS A 31 -8.25 8.83 9.22
CA LYS A 31 -7.94 10.17 8.68
C LYS A 31 -6.83 10.90 9.44
N ASP A 32 -6.74 10.68 10.75
CA ASP A 32 -5.75 11.34 11.60
C ASP A 32 -4.45 10.53 11.78
N ASP A 33 -4.46 9.26 11.37
CA ASP A 33 -3.35 8.33 11.59
C ASP A 33 -2.47 8.15 10.34
N ILE A 34 -2.90 8.61 9.16
CA ILE A 34 -2.19 8.41 7.90
C ILE A 34 -1.19 9.54 7.61
N LEU A 35 0.08 9.18 7.42
CA LEU A 35 1.10 10.11 6.92
C LEU A 35 0.87 10.46 5.43
N PRO A 36 0.95 11.74 5.03
CA PRO A 36 0.68 12.19 3.67
C PRO A 36 1.52 11.50 2.58
N ASP A 37 2.81 11.28 2.83
CA ASP A 37 3.73 10.68 1.86
C ASP A 37 3.37 9.21 1.59
N SER A 38 2.99 8.48 2.64
CA SER A 38 2.49 7.11 2.52
C SER A 38 1.19 7.04 1.71
N LEU A 39 0.26 7.96 2.00
CA LEU A 39 -1.01 8.05 1.29
C LEU A 39 -0.80 8.34 -0.19
N GLU A 40 0.07 9.29 -0.52
CA GLU A 40 0.40 9.64 -1.91
C GLU A 40 0.91 8.41 -2.65
N LYS A 41 1.85 7.68 -2.04
CA LYS A 41 2.42 6.47 -2.63
C LYS A 41 1.37 5.38 -2.85
N PHE A 42 0.49 5.18 -1.89
CA PHE A 42 -0.62 4.23 -1.98
C PHE A 42 -1.61 4.60 -3.10
N VAL A 43 -1.96 5.89 -3.22
CA VAL A 43 -2.87 6.40 -4.25
C VAL A 43 -2.24 6.36 -5.65
N GLU A 44 -0.92 6.51 -5.75
CA GLU A 44 -0.17 6.36 -7.00
C GLU A 44 -0.31 4.95 -7.58
N ILE A 45 0.01 3.92 -6.77
CA ILE A 45 -0.06 2.53 -7.23
C ILE A 45 -1.50 2.08 -7.49
N THR A 46 -2.44 2.52 -6.65
CA THR A 46 -3.86 2.18 -6.80
C THR A 46 -4.44 2.70 -8.11
N GLU A 47 -4.07 3.92 -8.53
CA GLU A 47 -4.49 4.44 -9.85
C GLU A 47 -3.98 3.58 -11.00
N LYS A 48 -2.70 3.18 -10.97
CA LYS A 48 -2.10 2.33 -12.00
C LYS A 48 -2.78 0.95 -12.05
N CYS A 49 -3.12 0.37 -10.90
CA CYS A 49 -3.90 -0.87 -10.81
C CYS A 49 -5.29 -0.75 -11.43
N MET A 50 -5.92 0.43 -11.31
CA MET A 50 -7.23 0.73 -11.85
C MET A 50 -7.21 1.23 -13.31
N ALA A 51 -6.05 1.20 -13.97
CA ALA A 51 -5.95 1.62 -15.36
C ALA A 51 -6.94 0.87 -16.27
N GLY A 52 -7.55 1.61 -17.20
CA GLY A 52 -8.53 1.06 -18.13
C GLY A 52 -7.92 0.04 -19.10
N GLN A 53 -6.65 0.23 -19.44
CA GLN A 53 -5.90 -0.69 -20.29
C GLN A 53 -5.06 -1.65 -19.45
N GLY A 54 -5.17 -2.95 -19.71
CA GLY A 54 -4.43 -3.98 -18.97
C GLY A 54 -2.90 -3.83 -19.05
N ILE A 55 -2.39 -3.25 -20.14
CA ILE A 55 -0.95 -3.03 -20.35
C ILE A 55 -0.36 -1.89 -19.49
N GLU A 56 -1.22 -0.99 -19.00
CA GLU A 56 -0.83 0.09 -18.09
C GLU A 56 -0.82 -0.37 -16.63
N ARG A 57 -1.38 -1.56 -16.35
CA ARG A 57 -1.44 -2.10 -15.00
C ARG A 57 -0.08 -2.65 -14.58
N PRO A 58 0.35 -2.39 -13.34
CA PRO A 58 1.62 -2.86 -12.81
C PRO A 58 1.62 -4.39 -12.66
N SER A 59 2.82 -4.98 -12.64
CA SER A 59 2.97 -6.36 -12.21
C SER A 59 2.70 -6.47 -10.70
N MET A 60 2.40 -7.68 -10.21
CA MET A 60 2.20 -7.87 -8.77
C MET A 60 3.47 -7.56 -7.95
N GLY A 61 4.66 -7.74 -8.54
CA GLY A 61 5.93 -7.34 -7.92
C GLY A 61 6.02 -5.82 -7.74
N ASP A 62 5.64 -5.04 -8.75
CA ASP A 62 5.59 -3.57 -8.67
C ASP A 62 4.55 -3.11 -7.63
N VAL A 63 3.42 -3.81 -7.52
CA VAL A 63 2.40 -3.52 -6.50
C VAL A 63 2.98 -3.70 -5.11
N LEU A 64 3.58 -4.87 -4.82
CA LEU A 64 4.21 -5.15 -3.53
C LEU A 64 5.31 -4.14 -3.19
N TRP A 65 6.14 -3.80 -4.18
CA TRP A 65 7.17 -2.77 -4.05
C TRP A 65 6.62 -1.44 -3.56
N ASN A 66 5.58 -0.92 -4.22
CA ASN A 66 5.02 0.37 -3.87
C ASN A 66 4.28 0.35 -2.52
N LEU A 67 3.68 -0.79 -2.15
CA LEU A 67 3.00 -0.95 -0.86
C LEU A 67 4.00 -0.97 0.30
N GLU A 68 5.15 -1.61 0.15
CA GLU A 68 6.19 -1.57 1.19
C GLU A 68 6.78 -0.17 1.33
N ILE A 69 7.02 0.54 0.21
CA ILE A 69 7.43 1.95 0.30
C ILE A 69 6.37 2.77 1.05
N ALA A 70 5.09 2.58 0.73
CA ALA A 70 4.01 3.27 1.44
C ALA A 70 4.02 2.92 2.95
N LEU A 71 4.27 1.66 3.30
CA LEU A 71 4.39 1.23 4.70
C LEU A 71 5.61 1.85 5.38
N HIS A 72 6.77 1.86 4.73
CA HIS A 72 8.01 2.45 5.24
C HIS A 72 7.87 3.97 5.47
N LEU A 73 7.12 4.65 4.59
CA LEU A 73 6.79 6.06 4.74
C LEU A 73 5.77 6.32 5.87
N HIS A 74 4.98 5.30 6.26
CA HIS A 74 3.98 5.41 7.32
C HIS A 74 4.56 5.08 8.70
N ASP A 75 5.36 4.03 8.78
CA ASP A 75 6.01 3.54 10.00
C ASP A 75 7.49 3.24 9.68
N PRO A 76 8.36 4.27 9.69
CA PRO A 76 9.78 4.05 9.46
C PRO A 76 10.32 3.22 10.62
N VAL A 77 10.63 1.95 10.34
CA VAL A 77 11.36 1.09 11.28
C VAL A 77 12.70 1.76 11.58
N GLY A 78 12.79 2.43 12.73
CA GLY A 78 13.96 3.19 13.15
C GLY A 78 13.71 4.69 13.13
N LYS A 79 13.36 5.23 14.30
CA LYS A 79 13.29 6.67 14.56
C LYS A 79 14.67 7.30 14.29
N GLY A 80 14.85 7.95 13.13
CA GLY A 80 15.94 8.91 12.88
C GLY A 80 16.94 8.59 11.76
N GLU A 81 16.76 7.50 11.01
CA GLU A 81 17.58 7.24 9.80
C GLU A 81 17.01 7.98 8.58
N PRO A 82 17.84 8.44 7.62
CA PRO A 82 17.37 8.97 6.35
C PRO A 82 16.45 7.96 5.65
N ILE A 83 15.43 8.42 4.91
CA ILE A 83 14.61 7.56 4.06
C ILE A 83 15.51 6.99 2.95
N SER A 84 16.20 5.88 3.22
CA SER A 84 16.81 5.05 2.19
C SER A 84 15.66 4.25 1.60
N ILE A 85 15.19 4.64 0.42
CA ILE A 85 14.36 3.75 -0.38
C ILE A 85 15.19 2.48 -0.54
N PRO A 86 14.75 1.32 -0.01
CA PRO A 86 15.49 0.08 -0.18
C PRO A 86 15.71 -0.16 -1.67
N ASN A 87 16.69 -0.97 -2.05
CA ASN A 87 16.69 -1.51 -3.40
C ASN A 87 15.74 -2.73 -3.46
N TYR A 88 15.23 -3.05 -4.66
CA TYR A 88 14.38 -4.22 -4.92
C TYR A 88 14.93 -5.50 -4.26
N ASP A 89 16.23 -5.76 -4.37
CA ASP A 89 16.87 -6.94 -3.78
C ASP A 89 16.88 -6.93 -2.23
N GLU A 90 17.15 -5.77 -1.63
CA GLU A 90 17.22 -5.61 -0.18
C GLU A 90 15.84 -5.76 0.47
N MET A 91 14.82 -5.22 -0.18
CA MET A 91 13.44 -5.32 0.28
C MET A 91 12.90 -6.74 0.14
N MET A 92 13.19 -7.42 -0.97
CA MET A 92 12.76 -8.82 -1.15
C MET A 92 13.39 -9.74 -0.11
N SER A 93 14.65 -9.49 0.28
CA SER A 93 15.30 -10.19 1.39
C SER A 93 14.60 -9.93 2.73
N SER A 94 14.22 -8.68 2.99
CA SER A 94 13.51 -8.30 4.21
C SER A 94 12.09 -8.86 4.26
N ILE A 95 11.34 -8.87 3.16
CA ILE A 95 9.98 -9.47 3.09
C ILE A 95 10.03 -10.96 3.43
N VAL A 96 10.94 -11.71 2.82
CA VAL A 96 11.11 -13.14 3.09
C VAL A 96 11.41 -13.36 4.58
N THR A 97 12.25 -12.51 5.17
CA THR A 97 12.62 -12.60 6.59
C THR A 97 11.45 -12.23 7.52
N THR A 98 10.65 -11.22 7.17
CA THR A 98 9.47 -10.80 7.93
C THR A 98 8.40 -11.89 7.91
N GLU A 99 8.15 -12.51 6.75
CA GLU A 99 7.25 -13.66 6.66
C GLU A 99 7.74 -14.81 7.56
N ASP A 100 9.02 -15.18 7.47
CA ASP A 100 9.60 -16.23 8.33
C ASP A 100 9.47 -15.90 9.82
N THR A 101 9.68 -14.63 10.18
CA THR A 101 9.56 -14.15 11.56
C THR A 101 8.11 -14.22 12.04
N VAL A 102 7.16 -13.67 11.29
CA VAL A 102 5.72 -13.70 11.62
C VAL A 102 5.21 -15.14 11.70
N PHE A 103 5.58 -16.01 10.76
CA PHE A 103 5.20 -17.42 10.81
C PHE A 103 5.82 -18.16 12.01
N SER A 104 7.04 -17.82 12.41
CA SER A 104 7.68 -18.39 13.60
C SER A 104 7.01 -17.94 14.90
N GLU A 105 6.58 -16.68 14.98
CA GLU A 105 5.82 -16.14 16.12
C GLU A 105 4.44 -16.77 16.22
N LEU A 106 3.73 -16.92 15.10
CA LEU A 106 2.43 -17.61 15.04
C LEU A 106 2.54 -19.08 15.47
N ARG A 107 3.62 -19.78 15.08
CA ARG A 107 3.88 -21.15 15.53
C ARG A 107 4.11 -21.21 17.05
N SER A 108 4.79 -20.21 17.60
CA SER A 108 5.06 -20.08 19.04
C SER A 108 3.81 -19.73 19.86
N LEU A 109 2.86 -18.99 19.26
CA LEU A 109 1.57 -18.68 19.87
C LEU A 109 0.59 -19.86 19.83
N LYS A 110 0.70 -20.74 18.82
CA LYS A 110 -0.17 -21.92 18.66
C LYS A 110 0.29 -23.15 19.45
N GLY A 111 1.48 -23.08 20.06
CA GLY A 111 2.03 -24.11 20.94
C GLY A 111 1.75 -23.89 22.44
N ARG A 112 0.92 -22.90 22.80
CA ARG A 112 0.51 -22.58 24.17
C ARG A 112 -0.96 -22.89 24.41
#